data_AF-A0AA35S9K5-F1
#
_entry.id   AF-A0AA35S9K5-F1
#
_cell.length_a   1.000
_cell.length_b   1.000
_cell.length_c   1.000
_cell.angle_alpha   90.00
_cell.angle_beta   90.00
_cell.angle_gamma   90.00
#
_symmetry.space_group_name_H-M   'P 1'
#
loop_
_entity.id
_entity.type
_entity.pdbx_description
1 polymer ?
#
loop_
_entity_poly.entity_id
_entity_poly.type
_entity_poly.pdbx_seq_one_letter_code
_entity_poly.pdbx_strand_id
1 'polypeptide(L)'
;MDWGHERDINHHLDDHFTIPDRQHLAPEDKETMVNLSPALKERFQRMQLVYHIRLLHRFDHILLGGFHIEEAIYGPLYYYPGRVASEIRQYEEEMPKNAILVHLTASAEVIQRRMETDPHEYSLIKKEDIPMLLDRFQARI
;
A
#
# COMPACT_ATOMS: atom_id res chain seq x y z
N MET A 1 0.58 12.28 16.60
CA MET A 1 1.98 11.97 16.95
C MET A 1 2.21 12.10 18.45
N ASP A 2 1.68 13.15 19.08
CA ASP A 2 1.89 13.51 20.50
C ASP A 2 1.71 12.35 21.48
N TRP A 3 0.64 11.55 21.35
CA TRP A 3 0.40 10.38 22.20
C TRP A 3 1.58 9.40 22.26
N GLY A 4 2.25 9.17 21.13
CA GLY A 4 3.38 8.24 21.02
C GLY A 4 4.64 8.83 21.64
N HIS A 5 4.97 10.07 21.30
CA HIS A 5 6.16 10.75 21.84
C HIS A 5 6.10 10.92 23.37
N GLU A 6 4.92 11.20 23.94
CA GLU A 6 4.72 11.24 25.40
C GLU A 6 5.03 9.91 26.10
N ARG A 7 5.05 8.81 25.34
CA ARG A 7 5.32 7.44 25.82
C ARG A 7 6.64 6.90 25.31
N ASP A 8 7.48 7.76 24.73
CA ASP A 8 8.75 7.41 24.08
C ASP A 8 8.60 6.40 22.92
N ILE A 9 7.41 6.36 22.31
CA ILE A 9 7.13 5.56 21.11
C ILE A 9 7.40 6.43 19.89
N ASN A 10 8.61 6.27 19.34
CA ASN A 10 9.00 6.86 18.07
C ASN A 10 8.80 5.81 16.97
N HIS A 11 7.78 5.98 16.14
CA HIS A 11 7.48 5.03 15.08
C HIS A 11 8.14 5.43 13.75
N HIS A 12 8.56 4.41 13.02
CA HIS A 12 8.92 4.49 11.61
C HIS A 12 7.66 4.23 10.77
N LEU A 13 7.19 5.22 10.00
CA LEU A 13 6.01 5.08 9.14
C LEU A 13 6.45 5.00 7.68
N ASP A 14 6.04 3.94 7.00
CA ASP A 14 6.14 3.83 5.55
C ASP A 14 4.74 3.55 4.97
N ASP A 15 4.21 4.45 4.15
CA ASP A 15 2.90 4.33 3.48
C ASP A 15 2.98 4.58 1.96
N HIS A 16 4.19 4.56 1.41
CA HIS A 16 4.52 5.01 0.07
C HIS A 16 4.59 3.88 -0.98
N PHE A 17 3.83 2.79 -0.75
CA PHE A 17 3.82 1.63 -1.64
C PHE A 17 2.93 1.81 -2.87
N THR A 18 1.91 2.65 -2.81
CA THR A 18 1.05 2.94 -3.97
C THR A 18 1.84 3.70 -5.04
N ILE A 19 1.61 3.35 -6.33
CA ILE A 19 2.13 4.12 -7.47
C ILE A 19 1.12 5.19 -7.89
N PRO A 20 1.50 6.46 -8.08
CA PRO A 20 2.79 7.04 -7.69
C PRO A 20 2.88 7.31 -6.18
N ASP A 21 4.10 7.28 -5.65
CA ASP A 21 4.37 7.75 -4.29
C ASP A 21 4.00 9.23 -4.18
N ARG A 22 3.02 9.52 -3.31
CA ARG A 22 2.52 10.87 -3.07
C ARG A 22 3.53 11.73 -2.31
N GLN A 23 4.29 11.15 -1.38
CA GLN A 23 5.01 11.87 -0.34
C GLN A 23 6.46 12.20 -0.71
N HIS A 24 7.20 11.26 -1.31
CA HIS A 24 8.66 11.40 -1.41
C HIS A 24 9.20 11.71 -2.81
N LEU A 25 8.36 11.61 -3.85
CA LEU A 25 8.78 11.89 -5.22
C LEU A 25 8.43 13.32 -5.66
N ALA A 26 9.29 13.93 -6.47
CA ALA A 26 8.96 15.14 -7.19
C ALA A 26 7.89 14.86 -8.26
N PRO A 27 7.08 15.85 -8.69
CA PRO A 27 6.02 15.65 -9.68
C PRO A 27 6.51 14.94 -10.97
N GLU A 28 7.69 15.30 -11.46
CA GLU A 28 8.27 14.71 -12.68
C GLU A 28 8.65 13.23 -12.49
N ASP A 29 9.13 12.87 -11.29
CA ASP A 29 9.44 11.49 -10.94
C ASP A 29 8.17 10.65 -10.77
N LYS A 30 7.09 11.24 -10.22
CA LYS A 30 5.78 10.59 -10.14
C LYS A 30 5.26 10.26 -11.53
N GLU A 31 5.29 11.23 -12.46
CA GLU A 31 4.89 11.02 -13.84
C GLU A 31 5.73 9.92 -14.51
N THR A 32 7.05 9.94 -14.28
CA THR A 32 7.96 8.90 -14.78
C THR A 32 7.56 7.52 -14.25
N MET A 33 7.33 7.38 -12.94
CA MET A 33 6.92 6.12 -12.31
C MET A 33 5.57 5.61 -12.85
N VAL A 34 4.59 6.50 -13.03
CA VAL A 34 3.28 6.16 -13.63
C VAL A 34 3.44 5.67 -15.07
N ASN A 35 4.38 6.21 -15.83
CA ASN A 35 4.58 5.84 -17.23
C ASN A 35 5.55 4.66 -17.46
N LEU A 36 6.15 4.11 -16.40
CA LEU A 36 6.98 2.91 -16.51
C LEU A 36 6.20 1.72 -17.08
N SER A 37 6.91 0.85 -17.80
CA SER A 37 6.31 -0.38 -18.30
C SER A 37 5.80 -1.27 -17.15
N PRO A 38 4.72 -2.06 -17.37
CA PRO A 38 4.21 -2.98 -16.36
C PRO A 38 5.26 -3.91 -15.75
N ALA A 39 6.24 -4.36 -16.54
CA ALA A 39 7.31 -5.23 -16.07
C ALA A 39 8.27 -4.52 -15.10
N LEU A 40 8.53 -3.23 -15.32
CA LEU A 40 9.39 -2.45 -14.43
C LEU A 40 8.67 -2.08 -13.14
N LYS A 41 7.38 -1.74 -13.22
CA LYS A 41 6.54 -1.48 -12.04
C LYS A 41 6.45 -2.69 -11.11
N GLU A 42 6.17 -3.89 -11.65
CA GLU A 42 6.13 -5.12 -10.84
C GLU A 42 7.47 -5.37 -10.14
N ARG A 43 8.57 -5.26 -10.86
CA ARG A 43 9.91 -5.49 -10.29
C ARG A 43 10.24 -4.48 -9.20
N PHE A 44 9.87 -3.22 -9.41
CA PHE A 44 10.05 -2.16 -8.43
C PHE A 44 9.21 -2.44 -7.17
N GLN A 45 7.91 -2.73 -7.31
CA GLN A 45 7.03 -3.05 -6.19
C GLN A 45 7.51 -4.27 -5.40
N ARG A 46 7.90 -5.34 -6.10
CA ARG A 46 8.46 -6.53 -5.45
C ARG A 46 9.72 -6.19 -4.64
N MET A 47 10.61 -5.35 -5.18
CA MET A 47 11.79 -4.89 -4.43
C MET A 47 11.39 -4.05 -3.21
N GLN A 48 10.39 -3.16 -3.33
CA GLN A 48 9.86 -2.38 -2.21
C GLN A 48 9.34 -3.28 -1.10
N LEU A 49 8.58 -4.33 -1.42
CA LEU A 49 8.08 -5.28 -0.43
C LEU A 49 9.23 -5.97 0.33
N VAL A 50 10.19 -6.56 -0.39
CA VAL A 50 11.32 -7.26 0.23
C VAL A 50 12.20 -6.32 1.08
N TYR A 51 12.40 -5.08 0.62
CA TYR A 51 13.12 -4.06 1.39
C TYR A 51 12.43 -3.76 2.73
N HIS A 52 11.10 -3.62 2.73
CA HIS A 52 10.35 -3.28 3.95
C HIS A 52 10.17 -4.47 4.91
N ILE A 53 10.20 -5.71 4.43
CA ILE A 53 10.32 -6.90 5.31
C ILE A 53 11.60 -6.79 6.15
N ARG A 54 12.72 -6.38 5.56
CA ARG A 54 13.95 -6.14 6.32
C ARG A 54 13.78 -5.03 7.36
N LEU A 55 12.99 -4.00 7.07
CA LEU A 55 12.73 -2.91 8.03
C LEU A 55 11.87 -3.37 9.20
N LEU A 56 10.90 -4.28 8.98
CA LEU A 56 10.11 -4.90 10.04
C LEU A 56 10.96 -5.59 11.12
N HIS A 57 12.13 -6.11 10.75
CA HIS A 57 13.08 -6.70 11.71
C HIS A 57 14.04 -5.70 12.35
N ARG A 58 14.13 -4.47 11.82
CA ARG A 58 15.09 -3.46 12.27
C ARG A 58 14.48 -2.49 13.27
N PHE A 59 13.20 -2.15 13.12
CA PHE A 59 12.55 -1.14 13.92
C PHE A 59 11.57 -1.78 14.90
N ASP A 60 11.69 -1.41 16.18
CA ASP A 60 10.79 -1.89 17.24
C ASP A 60 9.36 -1.36 17.08
N HIS A 61 9.21 -0.19 16.49
CA HIS A 61 7.95 0.51 16.27
C HIS A 61 7.87 0.93 14.80
N ILE A 62 7.29 0.07 13.96
CA ILE A 62 7.11 0.34 12.54
C ILE A 62 5.66 0.14 12.12
N LEU A 63 5.17 1.06 11.31
CA LEU A 63 3.83 1.04 10.74
C LEU A 63 3.96 1.04 9.22
N LEU A 64 3.38 0.03 8.58
CA LEU A 64 3.34 -0.09 7.12
C LEU A 64 1.89 0.11 6.65
N GLY A 65 1.63 1.20 5.92
CA GLY A 65 0.33 1.47 5.30
C GLY A 65 0.31 1.01 3.85
N GLY A 66 -0.68 0.23 3.41
CA GLY A 66 -0.80 -0.17 2.00
C GLY A 66 0.30 -1.15 1.53
N PHE A 67 0.60 -2.19 2.32
CA PHE A 67 1.72 -3.10 2.07
C PHE A 67 1.38 -4.28 1.11
N HIS A 68 1.81 -5.50 1.42
CA HIS A 68 1.75 -6.65 0.52
C HIS A 68 0.34 -7.02 0.05
N ILE A 69 -0.67 -6.94 0.92
CA ILE A 69 -2.08 -7.23 0.54
C ILE A 69 -2.60 -6.23 -0.49
N GLU A 70 -2.26 -4.95 -0.31
CA GLU A 70 -2.64 -3.90 -1.26
C GLU A 70 -1.98 -4.15 -2.61
N GLU A 71 -0.68 -4.48 -2.63
CA GLU A 71 0.05 -4.81 -3.86
C GLU A 71 -0.61 -5.99 -4.61
N ALA A 72 -1.09 -7.01 -3.91
CA ALA A 72 -1.79 -8.14 -4.55
C ALA A 72 -3.15 -7.80 -5.14
N ILE A 73 -3.75 -6.69 -4.73
CA ILE A 73 -5.04 -6.22 -5.25
C ILE A 73 -4.80 -5.15 -6.31
N TYR A 74 -4.10 -4.08 -5.98
CA TYR A 74 -3.87 -2.93 -6.84
C TYR A 74 -2.82 -3.18 -7.93
N GLY A 75 -1.78 -3.96 -7.65
CA GLY A 75 -0.77 -4.34 -8.64
C GLY A 75 -1.36 -4.84 -9.96
N PRO A 76 -2.11 -5.96 -9.96
CA PRO A 76 -2.69 -6.53 -11.18
C PRO A 76 -3.90 -5.73 -11.73
N LEU A 77 -4.49 -4.83 -10.95
CA LEU A 77 -5.63 -4.00 -11.39
C LEU A 77 -5.19 -2.69 -12.03
N TYR A 78 -4.24 -1.99 -11.41
CA TYR A 78 -3.92 -0.59 -11.70
C TYR A 78 -2.46 -0.38 -12.09
N TYR A 79 -1.50 -1.08 -11.48
CA TYR A 79 -0.08 -0.78 -11.72
C TYR A 79 0.46 -1.51 -12.95
N TYR A 80 0.14 -2.80 -13.09
CA TYR A 80 0.66 -3.67 -14.14
C TYR A 80 -0.40 -4.64 -14.67
N PRO A 81 -1.53 -4.16 -15.22
CA PRO A 81 -2.64 -5.01 -15.66
C PRO A 81 -2.21 -6.07 -16.68
N GLY A 82 -2.79 -7.27 -16.55
CA GLY A 82 -2.45 -8.43 -17.37
C GLY A 82 -1.23 -9.23 -16.89
N ARG A 83 -0.63 -8.84 -15.76
CA ARG A 83 0.38 -9.65 -15.06
C ARG A 83 -0.17 -10.16 -13.73
N VAL A 84 0.28 -11.34 -13.34
CA VAL A 84 -0.01 -11.92 -12.03
C VAL A 84 0.98 -11.31 -11.04
N ALA A 85 0.48 -10.80 -9.92
CA ALA A 85 1.33 -10.37 -8.82
C ALA A 85 2.15 -11.58 -8.33
N SER A 86 3.39 -11.34 -7.90
CA SER A 86 4.17 -12.37 -7.21
C SER A 86 3.38 -12.92 -6.02
N GLU A 87 3.63 -14.16 -5.59
CA GLU A 87 2.91 -14.78 -4.46
C GLU A 87 3.22 -14.02 -3.16
N ILE A 88 2.41 -13.01 -2.85
CA ILE A 88 2.69 -12.04 -1.77
C ILE A 88 2.62 -12.65 -0.36
N ARG A 89 1.93 -13.77 -0.18
CA ARG A 89 1.72 -14.39 1.14
C ARG A 89 2.98 -15.04 1.67
N GLN A 90 3.91 -15.43 0.79
CA GLN A 90 5.22 -15.96 1.19
C GLN A 90 5.98 -14.98 2.11
N TYR A 91 5.76 -13.67 1.91
CA TYR A 91 6.40 -12.64 2.71
C TYR A 91 5.94 -12.63 4.16
N GLU A 92 4.72 -13.11 4.46
CA GLU A 92 4.22 -13.19 5.84
C GLU A 92 5.04 -14.18 6.68
N GLU A 93 5.58 -15.24 6.07
CA GLU A 93 6.47 -16.20 6.74
C GLU A 93 7.80 -15.54 7.15
N GLU A 94 8.22 -14.51 6.41
CA GLU A 94 9.43 -13.75 6.68
C GLU A 94 9.21 -12.59 7.65
N MET A 95 7.96 -12.24 8.01
CA MET A 95 7.67 -11.16 8.95
C MET A 95 7.96 -11.56 10.41
N PRO A 96 8.20 -10.60 11.33
CA PRO A 96 8.23 -10.88 12.76
C PRO A 96 6.95 -11.58 13.22
N LYS A 97 7.07 -12.61 14.08
CA LYS A 97 5.92 -13.39 14.59
C LYS A 97 4.91 -12.56 15.39
N ASN A 98 5.34 -11.41 15.90
CA ASN A 98 4.53 -10.46 16.65
C ASN A 98 4.02 -9.30 15.78
N ALA A 99 4.16 -9.37 14.45
CA ALA A 99 3.55 -8.41 13.54
C ALA A 99 2.02 -8.44 13.70
N ILE A 100 1.42 -7.26 13.71
CA ILE A 100 -0.04 -7.09 13.83
C ILE A 100 -0.57 -6.60 12.50
N LEU A 101 -1.51 -7.36 11.92
CA LEU A 101 -2.26 -6.94 10.76
C LEU A 101 -3.52 -6.19 11.22
N VAL A 102 -3.70 -4.96 10.73
CA VAL A 102 -4.89 -4.14 11.01
C VAL A 102 -5.65 -3.91 9.72
N HIS A 103 -6.88 -4.44 9.65
CA HIS A 103 -7.81 -4.15 8.56
C HIS A 103 -8.70 -2.96 8.93
N LEU A 104 -8.38 -1.78 8.41
CA LEU A 104 -9.18 -0.58 8.61
C LEU A 104 -10.20 -0.41 7.47
N THR A 105 -11.48 -0.53 7.80
CA THR A 105 -12.57 -0.49 6.80
C THR A 105 -13.45 0.75 6.92
N ALA A 106 -14.06 1.15 5.81
CA ALA A 106 -15.17 2.08 5.75
C ALA A 106 -16.24 1.56 4.79
N SER A 107 -17.49 2.01 4.93
CA SER A 107 -18.54 1.63 3.99
C SER A 107 -18.28 2.21 2.60
N ALA A 108 -18.82 1.58 1.56
CA ALA A 108 -18.68 2.06 0.18
C ALA A 108 -19.17 3.50 0.04
N GLU A 109 -20.29 3.86 0.67
CA GLU A 109 -20.86 5.21 0.62
C GLU A 109 -19.91 6.25 1.26
N VAL A 110 -19.26 5.88 2.37
CA VAL A 110 -18.29 6.77 3.04
C VAL A 110 -17.06 6.98 2.17
N ILE A 111 -16.53 5.93 1.54
CA ILE A 111 -15.37 6.01 0.64
C ILE A 111 -15.72 6.87 -0.57
N GLN A 112 -16.84 6.58 -1.22
CA GLN A 112 -17.34 7.34 -2.38
C GLN A 112 -17.49 8.82 -2.07
N ARG A 113 -18.11 9.17 -0.94
CA ARG A 113 -18.25 10.55 -0.51
C ARG A 113 -16.88 11.22 -0.32
N ARG A 114 -15.92 10.55 0.32
CA ARG A 114 -14.56 11.09 0.52
C ARG A 114 -13.86 11.35 -0.80
N MET A 115 -13.98 10.43 -1.76
CA MET A 115 -13.41 10.62 -3.10
C MET A 115 -13.98 11.84 -3.84
N GLU A 116 -15.19 12.28 -3.51
CA GLU A 116 -15.81 13.48 -4.08
C GLU A 116 -15.47 14.76 -3.29
N THR A 117 -15.52 14.70 -1.95
CA THR A 117 -15.37 15.88 -1.09
C THR A 117 -13.93 16.24 -0.79
N ASP A 118 -13.02 15.26 -0.84
CA ASP A 118 -11.59 15.40 -0.57
C ASP A 118 -10.81 14.45 -1.50
N PRO A 119 -10.80 14.75 -2.82
CA PRO A 119 -10.25 13.85 -3.82
C PRO A 119 -8.73 13.69 -3.63
N HIS A 120 -8.28 12.43 -3.63
CA HIS A 120 -6.85 12.15 -3.61
C HIS A 120 -6.21 12.48 -4.98
N GLU A 121 -5.25 13.40 -4.98
CA GLU A 121 -4.61 13.98 -6.18
C GLU A 121 -4.14 12.94 -7.21
N TYR A 122 -3.61 11.81 -6.74
CA TYR A 122 -3.11 10.72 -7.59
C TYR A 122 -3.92 9.42 -7.43
N SER A 123 -5.23 9.53 -7.17
CA SER A 123 -6.08 8.35 -7.05
C SER A 123 -6.11 7.56 -8.36
N LEU A 124 -5.80 6.26 -8.28
CA LEU A 124 -5.99 5.32 -9.39
C LEU A 124 -7.30 4.55 -9.31
N ILE A 125 -7.93 4.57 -8.14
CA ILE A 125 -9.15 3.84 -7.85
C ILE A 125 -10.32 4.54 -8.53
N LYS A 126 -11.08 3.76 -9.29
CA LYS A 126 -12.35 4.21 -9.88
C LYS A 126 -13.48 4.00 -8.88
N LYS A 127 -14.43 4.92 -8.85
CA LYS A 127 -15.56 4.87 -7.91
C LYS A 127 -16.37 3.59 -8.07
N GLU A 128 -16.47 3.09 -9.29
CA GLU A 128 -17.21 1.89 -9.66
C GLU A 128 -16.54 0.61 -9.14
N ASP A 129 -15.23 0.64 -8.88
CA ASP A 129 -14.47 -0.51 -8.42
C ASP A 129 -14.59 -0.74 -6.90
N ILE A 130 -15.08 0.24 -6.14
CA ILE A 130 -15.09 0.21 -4.66
C ILE A 130 -15.75 -1.06 -4.09
N PRO A 131 -16.95 -1.50 -4.53
CA PRO A 131 -17.55 -2.71 -3.99
C PRO A 131 -16.65 -3.95 -4.18
N MET A 132 -16.09 -4.10 -5.38
CA MET A 132 -15.16 -5.21 -5.69
C MET A 132 -13.88 -5.12 -4.85
N LEU A 133 -13.32 -3.92 -4.66
CA LEU A 133 -12.11 -3.75 -3.86
C LEU A 133 -12.35 -4.14 -2.41
N LEU A 134 -13.46 -3.69 -1.80
CA LEU A 134 -13.83 -4.06 -0.43
C LEU A 134 -13.91 -5.59 -0.26
N ASP A 135 -14.57 -6.29 -1.20
CA ASP A 135 -14.64 -7.75 -1.19
C ASP A 135 -13.26 -8.40 -1.30
N ARG A 136 -12.38 -7.87 -2.16
CA ARG A 136 -11.02 -8.41 -2.36
C ARG A 136 -10.14 -8.25 -1.13
N PHE A 137 -10.24 -7.12 -0.42
CA PHE A 137 -9.55 -6.90 0.84
C PHE A 137 -10.10 -7.84 1.91
N GLN A 138 -11.43 -7.92 2.07
CA GLN A 138 -12.07 -8.79 3.05
C GLN A 138 -11.70 -10.27 2.86
N ALA A 139 -11.51 -10.71 1.62
CA ALA A 139 -11.11 -12.10 1.32
C ALA A 139 -9.63 -12.41 1.59
N ARG A 140 -8.80 -11.41 1.93
CA ARG A 140 -7.34 -11.55 2.09
C ARG A 140 -6.82 -11.28 3.50
N ILE A 141 -7.68 -10.80 4.39
CA ILE A 141 -7.43 -10.68 5.83
C ILE A 141 -7.74 -12.03 6.49
#